data_AF-A0A936AZ51-F1
#
_entry.id   AF-A0A936AZ51-F1
#
_cell.length_a   1.000
_cell.length_b   1.000
_cell.length_c   1.000
_cell.angle_alpha   90.00
_cell.angle_beta   90.00
_cell.angle_gamma   90.00
#
_symmetry.space_group_name_H-M   'P 1'
#
loop_
_entity.id
_entity.type
_entity.pdbx_description
1 polymer ?
#
loop_
_entity_poly.entity_id
_entity_poly.type
_entity_poly.pdbx_seq_one_letter_code
_entity_poly.pdbx_strand_id
1 'polypeptide(L)'
;MSNKDYVADYLALKVANDQLRERGKLWVWDQLNKFCAEINRSIMQTPDQAGIQVGCQEWNFSVENFTMVGERYGARYRGRTLTVEIGWPKLPEHGYVPDGGLARGRISFSQNVMLDARPVAEMVFKRNQAADPGWFLISNNRPGEPFTESLLKKYVEMLLQD
;
A
#
# COMPACT_ATOMS: atom_id res chain seq x y z
N MET A 1 26.82 26.33 -12.99
CA MET A 1 26.55 25.22 -12.04
C MET A 1 27.45 24.07 -12.41
N SER A 2 28.21 23.54 -11.45
CA SER A 2 29.20 22.48 -11.64
C SER A 2 28.55 21.10 -11.60
N ASN A 3 29.20 20.10 -12.21
CA ASN A 3 28.77 18.69 -12.15
C ASN A 3 28.60 18.18 -10.70
N LYS A 4 29.42 18.67 -9.77
CA LYS A 4 29.30 18.34 -8.33
C LYS A 4 28.00 18.86 -7.71
N ASP A 5 27.49 20.00 -8.18
CA ASP A 5 26.25 20.61 -7.68
C ASP A 5 25.05 19.74 -8.11
N TYR A 6 25.04 19.26 -9.35
CA TYR A 6 23.99 18.35 -9.85
C TYR A 6 23.94 17.01 -9.10
N VAL A 7 25.10 16.44 -8.75
CA VAL A 7 25.14 15.18 -7.99
C VAL A 7 24.61 15.39 -6.57
N ALA A 8 24.97 16.50 -5.92
CA ALA A 8 24.47 16.83 -4.59
C ALA A 8 22.95 17.05 -4.60
N ASP A 9 22.45 17.82 -5.57
CA ASP A 9 21.01 18.09 -5.75
C ASP A 9 20.22 16.80 -6.01
N TYR A 10 20.76 15.92 -6.87
CA TYR A 10 20.15 14.62 -7.14
C TYR A 10 20.07 13.74 -5.89
N LEU A 11 21.15 13.64 -5.11
CA LEU A 11 21.17 12.85 -3.88
C LEU A 11 20.20 13.42 -2.84
N ALA A 12 20.14 14.74 -2.68
CA ALA A 12 19.19 15.39 -1.79
C ALA A 12 17.74 15.10 -2.19
N LEU A 13 17.41 15.19 -3.49
CA LEU A 13 16.08 14.88 -4.00
C LEU A 13 15.72 13.40 -3.80
N LYS A 14 16.68 12.49 -4.02
CA LYS A 14 16.50 11.06 -3.78
C LYS A 14 16.17 10.79 -2.32
N VAL A 15 16.96 11.31 -1.38
CA VAL A 15 16.73 11.14 0.06
C VAL A 15 15.36 11.69 0.46
N ALA A 16 15.01 12.89 -0.02
CA ALA A 16 13.70 13.47 0.26
C ALA A 16 12.57 12.58 -0.25
N ASN A 17 12.66 12.05 -1.49
CA ASN A 17 11.66 11.15 -2.04
C ASN A 17 11.57 9.82 -1.29
N ASP A 18 12.69 9.26 -0.87
CA ASP A 18 12.72 8.03 -0.07
C ASP A 18 12.02 8.23 1.28
N GLN A 19 12.25 9.37 1.95
CA GLN A 19 11.52 9.72 3.17
C GLN A 19 10.01 9.86 2.93
N LEU A 20 9.59 10.43 1.79
CA LEU A 20 8.16 10.50 1.44
C LEU A 20 7.56 9.10 1.27
N ARG A 21 8.26 8.22 0.56
CA ARG A 21 7.80 6.85 0.30
C ARG A 21 7.66 6.05 1.58
N GLU A 22 8.64 6.13 2.46
CA GLU A 22 8.60 5.47 3.77
C GLU A 22 7.43 5.98 4.62
N ARG A 23 7.18 7.29 4.65
CA ARG A 23 5.99 7.85 5.34
C ARG A 23 4.69 7.35 4.74
N GLY A 24 4.56 7.34 3.42
CA GLY A 24 3.36 6.85 2.72
C GLY A 24 3.11 5.37 2.99
N LYS A 25 4.17 4.56 3.00
CA LYS A 25 4.14 3.14 3.34
C LYS A 25 3.69 2.90 4.79
N LEU A 26 4.36 3.55 5.75
CA LEU A 26 4.04 3.45 7.18
C LEU A 26 2.61 3.86 7.49
N TRP A 27 2.10 4.93 6.85
CA TRP A 27 0.72 5.35 7.03
C TRP A 27 -0.28 4.24 6.69
N VAL A 28 -0.07 3.48 5.59
CA VAL A 28 -0.99 2.39 5.23
C VAL A 28 -0.92 1.25 6.25
N TRP A 29 0.29 0.90 6.70
CA TRP A 29 0.51 -0.12 7.72
C TRP A 29 -0.17 0.23 9.05
N ASP A 30 0.04 1.44 9.54
CA ASP A 30 -0.52 1.91 10.81
C ASP A 30 -2.04 1.91 10.78
N GLN A 31 -2.64 2.37 9.68
CA GLN A 31 -4.10 2.39 9.51
C GLN A 31 -4.67 0.97 9.40
N LEU A 32 -4.01 0.07 8.67
CA LEU A 32 -4.42 -1.34 8.61
C LEU A 32 -4.44 -1.99 10.00
N ASN A 33 -3.36 -1.81 10.78
CA ASN A 33 -3.27 -2.34 12.14
C ASN A 33 -4.33 -1.75 13.05
N LYS A 34 -4.52 -0.42 12.99
CA LYS A 34 -5.53 0.28 13.77
C LYS A 34 -6.93 -0.30 13.51
N PHE A 35 -7.34 -0.46 12.25
CA PHE A 35 -8.66 -0.99 11.93
C PHE A 35 -8.82 -2.47 12.31
N CYS A 36 -7.78 -3.29 12.08
CA CYS A 36 -7.82 -4.69 12.51
C CYS A 36 -7.91 -4.81 14.04
N ALA A 37 -7.20 -3.98 14.80
CA ALA A 37 -7.27 -3.94 16.25
C ALA A 37 -8.64 -3.47 16.76
N GLU A 38 -9.24 -2.45 16.13
CA GLU A 38 -10.59 -1.98 16.43
C GLU A 38 -11.63 -3.09 16.24
N ILE A 39 -11.55 -3.82 15.13
CA ILE A 39 -12.45 -4.94 14.84
C ILE A 39 -12.21 -6.10 15.82
N ASN A 40 -10.95 -6.44 16.11
CA ASN A 40 -10.61 -7.50 17.07
C ASN A 40 -11.20 -7.25 18.46
N ARG A 41 -11.19 -5.99 18.94
CA ARG A 41 -11.85 -5.64 20.20
C ARG A 41 -13.34 -5.93 20.20
N SER A 42 -14.00 -5.82 19.05
CA SER A 42 -15.43 -6.12 18.90
C SER A 42 -15.68 -7.63 18.82
N ILE A 43 -14.84 -8.35 18.07
CA ILE A 43 -14.92 -9.82 17.92
C ILE A 43 -14.69 -10.55 19.24
N MET A 44 -13.73 -10.10 20.06
CA MET A 44 -13.37 -10.71 21.35
C MET A 44 -14.49 -10.65 22.40
N GLN A 45 -15.58 -9.92 22.15
CA GLN A 45 -16.79 -9.98 22.97
C GLN A 45 -17.59 -11.27 22.75
N THR A 46 -17.30 -12.02 21.68
CA THR A 46 -17.94 -13.30 21.37
C THR A 46 -16.99 -14.45 21.76
N PRO A 47 -17.41 -15.35 22.66
CA PRO A 47 -16.64 -16.55 23.00
C PRO A 47 -16.31 -17.37 21.74
N ASP A 48 -15.14 -18.01 21.74
CA ASP A 48 -14.67 -18.94 20.69
C ASP A 48 -14.44 -18.36 19.28
N GLN A 49 -14.45 -17.03 19.12
CA GLN A 49 -14.07 -16.40 17.85
C GLN A 49 -12.57 -16.03 17.80
N ALA A 50 -11.84 -16.62 16.85
CA ALA A 50 -10.48 -16.18 16.53
C ALA A 50 -10.51 -14.77 15.90
N GLY A 51 -9.61 -13.88 16.34
CA GLY A 51 -9.47 -12.53 15.78
C GLY A 51 -8.81 -12.51 14.39
N ILE A 52 -8.82 -11.33 13.77
CA ILE A 52 -8.04 -11.00 12.59
C ILE A 52 -6.55 -11.11 12.92
N GLN A 53 -5.84 -11.88 12.11
CA GLN A 53 -4.38 -11.98 12.15
C GLN A 53 -3.77 -11.00 11.14
N VAL A 54 -2.80 -10.20 11.56
CA VAL A 54 -2.10 -9.24 10.69
C VAL A 54 -0.63 -9.63 10.57
N GLY A 55 -0.05 -9.47 9.38
CA GLY A 55 1.36 -9.74 9.11
C GLY A 55 1.95 -8.76 8.11
N CYS A 56 3.27 -8.65 8.12
CA CYS A 56 4.07 -7.87 7.18
C CYS A 56 5.30 -8.69 6.76
N GLN A 57 5.68 -8.56 5.50
CA GLN A 57 6.91 -9.15 4.96
C GLN A 57 7.47 -8.28 3.83
N GLU A 58 8.78 -8.38 3.61
CA GLU A 58 9.40 -7.88 2.39
C GLU A 58 8.76 -8.55 1.17
N TRP A 59 8.50 -7.76 0.13
CA TRP A 59 7.78 -8.23 -1.04
C TRP A 59 8.14 -7.45 -2.29
N ASN A 60 8.17 -8.18 -3.41
CA ASN A 60 8.31 -7.60 -4.74
C ASN A 60 7.09 -7.97 -5.57
N PHE A 61 6.55 -7.00 -6.31
CA PHE A 61 5.40 -7.21 -7.18
C PHE A 61 5.55 -6.43 -8.48
N SER A 62 4.92 -6.92 -9.54
CA SER A 62 4.93 -6.26 -10.83
C SER A 62 3.70 -5.39 -11.02
N VAL A 63 3.95 -4.20 -11.56
CA VAL A 63 2.95 -3.27 -12.05
C VAL A 63 3.29 -3.02 -13.51
N GLU A 64 2.43 -3.47 -14.41
CA GLU A 64 2.73 -3.51 -15.85
C GLU A 64 4.07 -4.23 -16.10
N ASN A 65 5.04 -3.54 -16.71
CA ASN A 65 6.37 -4.07 -17.01
C ASN A 65 7.43 -3.70 -15.94
N PHE A 66 7.02 -3.10 -14.82
CA PHE A 66 7.94 -2.55 -13.82
C PHE A 66 7.88 -3.34 -12.50
N THR A 67 9.04 -3.48 -11.85
CA THR A 67 9.18 -4.18 -10.58
C THR A 67 9.14 -3.20 -9.43
N MET A 68 8.19 -3.40 -8.53
CA MET A 68 8.04 -2.64 -7.30
C MET A 68 8.68 -3.43 -6.16
N VAL A 69 9.65 -2.83 -5.48
CA VAL A 69 10.31 -3.41 -4.29
C VAL A 69 9.78 -2.71 -3.05
N GLY A 70 9.27 -3.46 -2.09
CA GLY A 70 8.75 -2.92 -0.85
C GLY A 70 8.22 -4.00 0.09
N GLU A 71 6.97 -3.86 0.50
CA GLU A 71 6.36 -4.68 1.55
C GLU A 71 4.97 -5.16 1.14
N ARG A 72 4.56 -6.30 1.70
CA ARG A 72 3.20 -6.81 1.64
C ARG A 72 2.66 -6.93 3.05
N TYR A 73 1.53 -6.28 3.27
CA TYR A 73 0.73 -6.42 4.47
C TYR A 73 -0.40 -7.41 4.22
N GLY A 74 -0.66 -8.28 5.20
CA GLY A 74 -1.74 -9.25 5.14
C GLY A 74 -2.64 -9.12 6.35
N ALA A 75 -3.95 -9.17 6.15
CA ALA A 75 -4.96 -9.33 7.20
C ALA A 75 -5.81 -10.55 6.87
N ARG A 76 -5.94 -11.50 7.80
CA ARG A 76 -6.62 -12.77 7.59
C ARG A 76 -7.67 -13.03 8.67
N TYR A 77 -8.86 -13.45 8.23
CA TYR A 77 -9.98 -13.80 9.10
C TYR A 77 -10.85 -14.86 8.45
N ARG A 78 -11.13 -15.97 9.16
CA ARG A 78 -12.00 -17.08 8.68
C ARG A 78 -11.69 -17.56 7.25
N GLY A 79 -10.41 -17.64 6.92
CA GLY A 79 -9.94 -18.09 5.60
C GLY A 79 -9.96 -17.02 4.50
N ARG A 80 -10.57 -15.85 4.75
CA ARG A 80 -10.49 -14.68 3.88
C ARG A 80 -9.20 -13.93 4.15
N THR A 81 -8.60 -13.39 3.11
CA THR A 81 -7.32 -12.68 3.19
C THR A 81 -7.38 -11.39 2.38
N LEU A 82 -7.07 -10.27 3.04
CA LEU A 82 -6.80 -9.00 2.40
C LEU A 82 -5.29 -8.80 2.37
N THR A 83 -4.74 -8.47 1.21
CA THR A 83 -3.32 -8.10 1.09
C THR A 83 -3.18 -6.71 0.54
N VAL A 84 -2.25 -5.94 1.09
CA VAL A 84 -1.88 -4.61 0.60
C VAL A 84 -0.39 -4.65 0.26
N GLU A 85 -0.06 -4.53 -1.02
CA GLU A 85 1.31 -4.48 -1.52
C GLU A 85 1.68 -3.03 -1.76
N ILE A 86 2.87 -2.61 -1.31
CA ILE A 86 3.38 -1.24 -1.49
C ILE A 86 4.84 -1.32 -1.88
N GLY A 87 5.24 -0.56 -2.91
CA GLY A 87 6.64 -0.54 -3.33
C GLY A 87 6.96 0.49 -4.40
N TRP A 88 8.24 0.58 -4.71
CA TRP A 88 8.78 1.41 -5.78
C TRP A 88 10.05 0.77 -6.37
N PRO A 89 10.43 1.14 -7.61
CA PRO A 89 11.68 0.68 -8.20
C PRO A 89 12.90 1.18 -7.40
N LYS A 90 13.78 0.26 -7.03
CA LYS A 90 15.04 0.56 -6.32
C LYS A 90 16.27 0.58 -7.23
N LEU A 91 16.23 -0.14 -8.35
CA LEU A 91 17.33 -0.28 -9.31
C LEU A 91 16.86 0.18 -10.70
N PRO A 92 17.75 0.64 -11.60
CA PRO A 92 17.37 1.08 -12.94
C PRO A 92 16.57 0.03 -13.73
N GLU A 93 16.95 -1.25 -13.63
CA GLU A 93 16.28 -2.39 -14.27
C GLU A 93 14.88 -2.66 -13.71
N HIS A 94 14.56 -2.16 -12.51
CA HIS A 94 13.21 -2.25 -11.95
C HIS A 94 12.24 -1.25 -12.61
N GLY A 95 12.77 -0.29 -13.39
CA GLY A 95 12.00 0.71 -14.11
C GLY A 95 11.71 1.95 -13.28
N TYR A 96 10.54 2.55 -13.52
CA TYR A 96 10.09 3.78 -12.85
C TYR A 96 8.64 3.64 -12.40
N VAL A 97 8.18 4.54 -11.54
CA VAL A 97 6.76 4.63 -11.17
C VAL A 97 6.03 5.49 -12.21
N PRO A 98 5.02 4.96 -12.92
CA PRO A 98 4.27 5.73 -13.90
C PRO A 98 3.54 6.95 -13.31
N ASP A 99 3.09 7.83 -14.20
CA ASP A 99 2.29 9.02 -13.89
C ASP A 99 2.94 10.04 -12.96
N GLY A 100 4.26 10.00 -12.75
CA GLY A 100 4.94 10.86 -11.78
C GLY A 100 4.64 10.47 -10.32
N GLY A 101 4.33 9.20 -10.09
CA GLY A 101 4.21 8.65 -8.75
C GLY A 101 5.55 8.47 -8.05
N LEU A 102 5.48 8.47 -6.73
CA LEU A 102 6.59 8.15 -5.85
C LEU A 102 6.62 6.66 -5.49
N ALA A 103 5.45 6.03 -5.35
CA ALA A 103 5.28 4.61 -5.06
C ALA A 103 3.97 4.08 -5.67
N ARG A 104 3.86 2.76 -5.83
CA ARG A 104 2.63 2.05 -6.20
C ARG A 104 2.13 1.24 -5.01
N GLY A 105 0.82 1.03 -5.01
CA GLY A 105 0.19 0.06 -4.13
C GLY A 105 -0.87 -0.76 -4.85
N ARG A 106 -1.15 -1.95 -4.33
CA ARG A 106 -2.21 -2.83 -4.80
C ARG A 106 -2.91 -3.45 -3.60
N ILE A 107 -4.24 -3.38 -3.60
CA ILE A 107 -5.08 -4.08 -2.63
C ILE A 107 -5.68 -5.27 -3.35
N SER A 108 -5.51 -6.45 -2.76
CA SER A 108 -6.06 -7.70 -3.28
C SER A 108 -6.85 -8.42 -2.19
N PHE A 109 -7.91 -9.11 -2.59
CA PHE A 109 -8.78 -9.83 -1.67
C PHE A 109 -9.00 -11.26 -2.16
N SER A 110 -8.94 -12.21 -1.22
CA SER A 110 -9.33 -13.60 -1.44
C SER A 110 -10.41 -14.01 -0.45
N GLN A 111 -11.49 -14.62 -0.96
CA GLN A 111 -12.56 -15.20 -0.14
C GLN A 111 -12.18 -16.55 0.45
N ASN A 112 -11.19 -17.25 -0.10
CA ASN A 112 -10.85 -18.61 0.29
C ASN A 112 -9.34 -18.80 0.44
N VAL A 113 -8.93 -19.65 1.37
CA VAL A 113 -7.52 -19.97 1.65
C VAL A 113 -6.77 -20.49 0.42
N MET A 114 -7.49 -21.15 -0.50
CA MET A 114 -6.93 -21.83 -1.68
C MET A 114 -6.99 -20.99 -2.96
N LEU A 115 -7.58 -19.80 -2.94
CA LEU A 115 -7.68 -18.93 -4.12
C LEU A 115 -6.69 -17.78 -4.03
N ASP A 116 -6.04 -17.47 -5.14
CA ASP A 116 -5.21 -16.29 -5.27
C ASP A 116 -6.01 -15.02 -5.00
N ALA A 117 -5.45 -14.13 -4.20
CA ALA A 117 -6.05 -12.83 -3.94
C ALA A 117 -6.16 -12.05 -5.24
N ARG A 118 -7.38 -11.61 -5.57
CA ARG A 118 -7.64 -10.83 -6.78
C ARG A 118 -7.48 -9.36 -6.47
N PRO A 119 -6.80 -8.58 -7.35
CA PRO A 119 -6.73 -7.14 -7.19
C PRO A 119 -8.13 -6.53 -7.15
N VAL A 120 -8.43 -5.77 -6.11
CA VAL A 120 -9.68 -5.00 -5.94
C VAL A 120 -9.45 -3.51 -6.09
N ALA A 121 -8.22 -3.04 -5.86
CA ALA A 121 -7.83 -1.66 -6.10
C ALA A 121 -6.35 -1.54 -6.41
N GLU A 122 -5.99 -0.54 -7.21
CA GLU A 122 -4.62 -0.09 -7.38
C GLU A 122 -4.46 1.35 -6.91
N MET A 123 -3.27 1.68 -6.45
CA MET A 123 -2.97 2.95 -5.82
C MET A 123 -1.65 3.53 -6.32
N VAL A 124 -1.56 4.86 -6.29
CA VAL A 124 -0.33 5.60 -6.53
C VAL A 124 -0.13 6.65 -5.45
N PHE A 125 1.08 6.72 -4.91
CA PHE A 125 1.48 7.75 -3.96
C PHE A 125 2.09 8.91 -4.73
N LYS A 126 1.58 10.13 -4.58
CA LYS A 126 2.05 11.30 -5.35
C LYS A 126 2.18 12.53 -4.47
N ARG A 127 3.07 13.44 -4.88
CA ARG A 127 3.07 14.81 -4.34
C ARG A 127 1.83 15.54 -4.84
N ASN A 128 1.14 16.22 -3.95
CA ASN A 128 0.12 17.19 -4.32
C ASN A 128 0.78 18.57 -4.43
N GLN A 129 0.47 19.36 -5.46
CA GLN A 129 1.16 20.64 -5.72
C GLN A 129 0.98 21.67 -4.60
N ALA A 130 -0.02 21.50 -3.72
CA ALA A 130 -0.33 22.42 -2.63
C ALA A 130 -0.50 21.75 -1.26
N ALA A 131 -0.27 20.43 -1.14
CA ALA A 131 -0.51 19.68 0.10
C ALA A 131 0.52 18.57 0.31
N ASP A 132 0.49 17.95 1.49
CA ASP A 132 1.28 16.77 1.78
C ASP A 132 1.01 15.64 0.76
N PRO A 133 2.04 14.84 0.42
CA PRO A 133 1.87 13.74 -0.51
C PRO A 133 0.87 12.71 0.04
N GLY A 134 0.09 12.13 -0.88
CA GLY A 134 -1.02 11.27 -0.53
C GLY A 134 -1.18 10.10 -1.48
N TRP A 135 -1.94 9.10 -1.04
CA TRP A 135 -2.35 7.97 -1.85
C TRP A 135 -3.60 8.33 -2.66
N PHE A 136 -3.65 7.87 -3.90
CA PHE A 136 -4.79 8.02 -4.81
C PHE A 136 -5.10 6.67 -5.43
N LEU A 137 -6.39 6.36 -5.60
CA LEU A 137 -6.81 5.20 -6.37
C LEU A 137 -6.46 5.41 -7.85
N ILE A 138 -6.13 4.33 -8.56
CA ILE A 138 -5.96 4.36 -10.00
C ILE A 138 -7.25 3.84 -10.65
N SER A 139 -7.80 4.62 -11.58
CA SER A 139 -8.91 4.22 -12.43
C SER A 139 -8.60 4.63 -13.87
N ASN A 140 -8.81 3.74 -14.83
CA ASN A 140 -8.51 3.98 -16.25
C ASN A 140 -7.08 4.52 -16.50
N ASN A 141 -6.08 3.92 -15.84
CA ASN A 141 -4.67 4.32 -15.90
C ASN A 141 -4.41 5.79 -15.54
N ARG A 142 -5.24 6.37 -14.66
CA ARG A 142 -5.06 7.72 -14.14
C ARG A 142 -5.30 7.76 -12.63
N PRO A 143 -4.57 8.62 -11.89
CA PRO A 143 -4.91 8.92 -10.50
C PRO A 143 -6.33 9.49 -10.44
N GLY A 144 -7.19 8.85 -9.68
CA GLY A 144 -8.57 9.23 -9.41
C GLY A 144 -8.72 9.83 -8.01
N GLU A 145 -9.68 9.32 -7.26
CA GLU A 145 -10.00 9.82 -5.92
C GLU A 145 -8.89 9.55 -4.89
N PRO A 146 -8.74 10.42 -3.87
CA PRO A 146 -7.82 10.18 -2.76
C PRO A 146 -8.15 8.87 -2.05
N PHE A 147 -7.13 8.06 -1.78
CA PHE A 147 -7.25 6.88 -0.94
C PHE A 147 -7.20 7.31 0.53
N THR A 148 -8.34 7.20 1.19
CA THR A 148 -8.56 7.70 2.55
C THR A 148 -8.60 6.58 3.58
N GLU A 149 -8.51 6.94 4.86
CA GLU A 149 -8.76 6.04 6.00
C GLU A 149 -10.09 5.30 5.85
N SER A 150 -11.15 6.00 5.45
CA SER A 150 -12.48 5.42 5.25
C SER A 150 -12.51 4.38 4.13
N LEU A 151 -11.75 4.57 3.05
CA LEU A 151 -11.65 3.58 1.98
C LEU A 151 -10.88 2.34 2.43
N LEU A 152 -9.75 2.50 3.12
CA LEU A 152 -9.01 1.37 3.69
C LEU A 152 -9.88 0.58 4.67
N LYS A 153 -10.63 1.25 5.54
CA LYS A 153 -11.55 0.61 6.47
C LYS A 153 -12.59 -0.25 5.73
N LYS A 154 -13.19 0.25 4.65
CA LYS A 154 -14.13 -0.53 3.82
C LYS A 154 -13.51 -1.83 3.28
N TYR A 155 -12.24 -1.78 2.84
CA TYR A 155 -11.54 -2.99 2.38
C TYR A 155 -11.29 -3.98 3.54
N VAL A 156 -10.93 -3.49 4.73
CA VAL A 156 -10.78 -4.35 5.91
C VAL A 156 -12.11 -4.98 6.31
N GLU A 157 -13.22 -4.24 6.23
CA GLU A 157 -14.57 -4.73 6.53
C GLU A 157 -15.03 -5.84 5.57
N MET A 158 -14.45 -5.95 4.36
CA MET A 158 -14.71 -7.09 3.47
C MET A 158 -14.33 -8.44 4.09
N LEU A 159 -13.40 -8.47 5.05
CA LEU A 159 -13.06 -9.70 5.78
C LEU A 159 -14.26 -10.23 6.60
N LEU A 160 -15.17 -9.34 7.00
CA LEU A 160 -16.30 -9.67 7.88
C LEU A 160 -17.58 -10.04 7.12
N GLN A 161 -17.67 -9.75 5.82
CA GLN A 161 -18.88 -9.98 5.03
C GLN A 161 -19.05 -11.46 4.70
N ASP A 162 -20.24 -12.03 4.92
CA ASP A 162 -20.54 -13.45 4.69
C ASP A 162 -20.51 -13.86 3.20
#